data_AF-A0A7X7FMW1-F1
#
_entry.id   AF-A0A7X7FMW1-F1
#
_cell.length_a   1.000
_cell.length_b   1.000
_cell.length_c   1.000
_cell.angle_alpha   90.00
_cell.angle_beta   90.00
_cell.angle_gamma   90.00
#
_symmetry.space_group_name_H-M   'P 1'
#
loop_
_entity.id
_entity.type
_entity.pdbx_description
1 polymer ?
#
loop_
_entity_poly.entity_id
_entity_poly.type
_entity_poly.pdbx_seq_one_letter_code
_entity_poly.pdbx_strand_id
1 'polypeptide(L)'
;MGPTQLRPQSRNPPEPNSTKAMLKPGEQRLIEMARRVGYGSLSGIRVRSGELALGSKIRTKRKHRLGKNDAGRCVRAVGEDFNLKQQHLDLITKIRRIGDGVVNIEIQDGLPIDLVVEEELGI
;
A
#
# COMPACT_ATOMS: atom_id res chain seq x y z
N MET A 1 -32.61 7.60 11.02
CA MET A 1 -31.37 7.56 10.21
C MET A 1 -30.22 7.77 11.19
N GLY A 2 -29.46 6.73 11.49
CA GLY A 2 -28.46 6.74 12.58
C GLY A 2 -27.22 7.57 12.23
N PRO A 3 -26.55 8.19 13.22
CA PRO A 3 -25.42 9.06 12.97
C PRO A 3 -24.18 8.24 12.57
N THR A 4 -23.48 8.75 11.55
CA THR A 4 -22.15 8.33 11.09
C THR A 4 -21.17 8.35 12.27
N GLN A 5 -20.88 7.18 12.83
CA GLN A 5 -19.84 6.98 13.81
C GLN A 5 -18.47 7.06 13.11
N LEU A 6 -17.87 8.26 13.14
CA LEU A 6 -16.43 8.44 12.93
C LEU A 6 -15.69 7.73 14.09
N ARG A 7 -15.26 6.48 13.86
CA ARG A 7 -14.47 5.73 14.83
C ARG A 7 -13.05 6.29 14.96
N PRO A 8 -12.44 6.28 16.16
CA PRO A 8 -11.06 6.70 16.34
C PRO A 8 -10.12 5.73 15.61
N GLN A 9 -9.13 6.29 14.92
CA GLN A 9 -8.11 5.55 14.19
C GLN A 9 -7.25 4.73 15.16
N SER A 10 -7.60 3.45 15.33
CA SER A 10 -6.87 2.54 16.22
C SER A 10 -5.49 2.22 15.65
N ARG A 11 -4.49 2.24 16.52
CA ARG A 11 -3.09 1.85 16.29
C ARG A 11 -2.95 0.34 16.01
N ASN A 12 -4.04 -0.42 16.08
CA ASN A 12 -4.08 -1.88 15.93
C ASN A 12 -3.96 -2.31 14.45
N PRO A 13 -3.19 -3.36 14.15
CA PRO A 13 -3.06 -3.90 12.79
C PRO A 13 -4.44 -4.21 12.17
N PRO A 14 -4.57 -4.12 10.83
CA PRO A 14 -5.83 -4.39 10.17
C PRO A 14 -6.21 -5.88 10.31
N GLU A 15 -7.47 -6.12 10.69
CA GLU A 15 -8.06 -7.46 10.88
C GLU A 15 -8.22 -8.21 9.54
N PRO A 16 -8.29 -9.56 9.52
CA PRO A 16 -8.36 -10.39 8.31
C PRO A 16 -9.57 -10.15 7.37
N ASN A 17 -10.57 -9.38 7.79
CA ASN A 17 -11.73 -8.97 6.98
C ASN A 17 -11.80 -7.45 6.74
N SER A 18 -10.67 -6.74 6.89
CA SER A 18 -10.63 -5.29 6.69
C SER A 18 -10.85 -4.93 5.22
N THR A 19 -11.65 -3.88 5.00
CA THR A 19 -11.78 -3.26 3.67
C THR A 19 -10.83 -2.08 3.52
N LYS A 20 -10.61 -1.63 2.28
CA LYS A 20 -9.80 -0.44 1.99
C LYS A 20 -10.26 0.75 2.82
N ALA A 21 -11.57 1.00 2.92
CA ALA A 21 -12.13 2.14 3.64
C ALA A 21 -11.77 2.18 5.13
N MET A 22 -11.37 1.05 5.72
CA MET A 22 -10.95 0.96 7.13
C MET A 22 -9.49 1.39 7.37
N LEU A 23 -8.72 1.61 6.30
CA LEU A 23 -7.31 1.99 6.38
C LEU A 23 -7.13 3.50 6.55
N LYS A 24 -5.95 3.92 7.00
CA LYS A 24 -5.58 5.34 7.03
C LYS A 24 -5.49 5.90 5.61
N PRO A 25 -5.70 7.22 5.38
CA PRO A 25 -5.67 7.80 4.03
C PRO A 25 -4.38 7.50 3.24
N GLY A 26 -3.22 7.48 3.92
CA GLY A 26 -1.94 7.12 3.29
C GLY A 26 -1.87 5.64 2.87
N GLU A 27 -2.42 4.75 3.68
CA GLU A 27 -2.48 3.32 3.41
C GLU A 27 -3.45 3.02 2.25
N GLN A 28 -4.64 3.65 2.25
CA GLN A 28 -5.60 3.53 1.15
C GLN A 28 -4.96 3.89 -0.19
N ARG A 29 -4.27 5.04 -0.22
CA ARG A 29 -3.62 5.54 -1.42
C ARG A 29 -2.45 4.67 -1.86
N LEU A 30 -1.72 4.03 -0.93
CA LEU A 30 -0.70 3.04 -1.27
C LEU A 30 -1.29 1.81 -1.95
N ILE A 31 -2.38 1.27 -1.40
CA ILE A 31 -3.07 0.11 -1.96
C ILE A 31 -3.63 0.43 -3.36
N GLU A 32 -4.16 1.63 -3.56
CA GLU A 32 -4.61 2.09 -4.89
C GLU A 32 -3.45 2.24 -5.87
N MET A 33 -2.30 2.78 -5.42
CA MET A 33 -1.08 2.83 -6.24
C MET A 33 -0.61 1.43 -6.63
N ALA A 34 -0.63 0.46 -5.71
CA ALA A 34 -0.26 -0.92 -6.01
C ALA A 34 -1.15 -1.52 -7.11
N ARG A 35 -2.48 -1.42 -6.97
CA ARG A 35 -3.43 -1.88 -8.00
C ARG A 35 -3.22 -1.18 -9.35
N ARG A 36 -2.92 0.12 -9.34
CA ARG A 36 -2.65 0.90 -10.56
C ARG A 36 -1.31 0.53 -11.22
N VAL A 37 -0.31 0.14 -10.44
CA VAL A 37 0.96 -0.36 -10.97
C VAL A 37 0.73 -1.71 -11.66
N GLY A 38 -0.03 -2.60 -11.03
CA GLY A 38 -0.30 -3.95 -11.53
C GLY A 38 0.94 -4.84 -11.47
N TYR A 39 1.97 -4.51 -12.24
CA TYR A 39 3.28 -5.16 -12.21
C TYR A 39 4.40 -4.13 -12.19
N GLY A 40 5.31 -4.22 -11.21
CA GLY A 40 6.44 -3.32 -11.09
C GLY A 40 6.85 -3.06 -9.66
N SER A 41 7.30 -1.84 -9.37
CA SER A 41 7.71 -1.44 -8.03
C SER A 41 7.41 0.03 -7.74
N LEU A 42 7.19 0.31 -6.46
CA LEU A 42 7.18 1.66 -5.89
C LEU A 42 8.44 1.85 -5.05
N SER A 43 9.13 2.96 -5.21
CA SER A 43 10.41 3.20 -4.56
C SER A 43 10.51 4.61 -3.99
N GLY A 44 11.31 4.75 -2.93
CA GLY A 44 11.57 6.03 -2.28
C GLY A 44 10.38 6.56 -1.47
N ILE A 45 9.51 5.68 -0.98
CA ILE A 45 8.37 6.07 -0.16
C ILE A 45 8.87 6.31 1.26
N ARG A 46 8.73 7.53 1.78
CA ARG A 46 9.09 7.81 3.17
C ARG A 46 8.02 7.33 4.14
N VAL A 47 8.45 6.70 5.22
CA VAL A 47 7.65 6.37 6.39
C VAL A 47 8.11 7.28 7.53
N ARG A 48 7.15 7.87 8.25
CA ARG A 48 7.38 8.69 9.45
C ARG A 48 6.43 8.27 10.55
N SER A 49 6.96 7.92 11.72
CA SER A 49 6.20 7.44 12.87
C SER A 49 5.21 6.31 12.55
N GLY A 50 5.58 5.41 11.63
CA GLY A 50 4.77 4.30 11.16
C GLY A 50 3.70 4.69 10.13
N GLU A 51 3.75 5.89 9.57
CA GLU A 51 2.80 6.42 8.59
C GLU A 51 3.49 6.83 7.28
N LEU A 52 2.79 6.66 6.15
CA LEU A 52 3.34 6.98 4.83
C LEU A 52 3.28 8.48 4.54
N ALA A 53 4.45 9.08 4.31
CA ALA A 53 4.58 10.47 3.91
C ALA A 53 4.47 10.61 2.38
N LEU A 54 3.24 10.54 1.86
CA LEU A 54 2.92 10.51 0.42
C LEU A 54 3.16 11.82 -0.38
N GLY A 55 3.88 12.79 0.20
CA GLY A 55 4.38 13.99 -0.50
C GLY A 55 5.84 13.88 -0.96
N SER A 56 6.51 12.77 -0.67
CA SER A 56 7.88 12.49 -1.12
C SER A 56 7.91 12.15 -2.61
N LYS A 57 9.08 12.30 -3.28
CA LYS A 57 9.28 11.96 -4.70
C LYS A 57 9.17 10.43 -4.91
N ILE A 58 7.96 9.88 -4.82
CA ILE A 58 7.68 8.47 -5.05
C ILE A 58 7.99 8.16 -6.51
N ARG A 59 8.86 7.18 -6.74
CA ARG A 59 9.18 6.69 -8.08
C ARG A 59 8.43 5.41 -8.35
N THR A 60 7.81 5.33 -9.53
CA THR A 60 7.07 4.15 -9.98
C THR A 60 7.80 3.54 -11.17
N LYS A 61 8.15 2.26 -11.08
CA LYS A 61 8.62 1.47 -12.22
C LYS A 61 7.51 0.49 -12.59
N ARG A 62 7.12 0.43 -13.87
CA ARG A 62 6.17 -0.57 -14.37
C ARG A 62 6.89 -1.59 -15.22
N LYS A 63 6.52 -2.86 -15.04
CA LYS A 63 7.06 -3.97 -15.82
C LYS A 63 6.02 -4.40 -16.84
N HIS A 64 6.32 -4.16 -18.12
CA HIS A 64 5.52 -4.62 -19.25
C HIS A 64 6.04 -5.97 -19.72
N ARG A 65 5.15 -6.96 -19.89
CA ARG A 65 5.53 -8.27 -20.39
C ARG A 65 5.39 -8.28 -21.90
N LEU A 66 6.49 -8.09 -22.61
CA LEU A 66 6.50 -8.13 -24.09
C LEU A 66 6.12 -9.53 -24.59
N GLY A 67 5.34 -9.60 -25.67
CA GLY A 67 4.88 -10.87 -26.27
C GLY A 67 3.77 -11.60 -25.51
N LYS A 68 3.28 -11.05 -24.40
CA LYS A 68 2.04 -11.48 -23.73
C LYS A 68 0.99 -10.39 -23.89
N ASN A 69 -0.26 -10.78 -24.12
CA ASN A 69 -1.34 -9.81 -24.18
C ASN A 69 -1.55 -9.24 -22.77
N ASP A 70 -1.12 -8.00 -22.53
CA ASP A 70 -1.40 -7.25 -21.30
C ASP A 70 -2.89 -6.82 -21.23
N ALA A 71 -3.69 -7.14 -22.26
CA ALA A 71 -5.14 -6.94 -22.29
C ALA A 71 -5.82 -7.78 -21.20
N GLY A 72 -6.03 -7.19 -20.03
CA GLY A 72 -6.87 -7.81 -19.02
C GLY A 72 -6.72 -7.31 -17.60
N ARG A 73 -5.74 -6.45 -17.27
CA ARG A 73 -5.59 -6.00 -15.88
C ARG A 73 -5.67 -4.50 -15.65
N CYS A 74 -6.69 -3.89 -16.26
CA CYS A 74 -7.40 -2.83 -15.57
C CYS A 74 -8.22 -3.47 -14.45
N VAL A 75 -7.55 -3.79 -13.34
CA VAL A 75 -8.18 -4.17 -12.09
C VAL A 75 -9.19 -3.06 -11.76
N ARG A 76 -10.50 -3.40 -11.68
CA ARG A 76 -11.69 -2.57 -11.36
C ARG A 76 -11.47 -1.11 -10.98
N ALA A 77 -12.39 -0.24 -11.46
CA ALA A 77 -12.43 1.21 -11.21
C ALA A 77 -11.74 1.63 -9.89
N VAL A 78 -10.64 2.36 -10.05
CA VAL A 78 -9.90 2.97 -8.95
C VAL A 78 -10.88 3.82 -8.14
N GLY A 79 -11.19 3.40 -6.91
CA GLY A 79 -12.11 4.12 -6.03
C GLY A 79 -13.08 3.24 -5.24
N GLU A 80 -13.48 2.08 -5.78
CA GLU A 80 -14.38 1.17 -5.05
C GLU A 80 -13.75 0.65 -3.75
N ASP A 81 -14.57 0.45 -2.72
CA ASP A 81 -14.17 -0.27 -1.51
C ASP A 81 -14.10 -1.77 -1.81
N PHE A 82 -13.09 -2.44 -1.24
CA PHE A 82 -12.86 -3.85 -1.51
C PHE A 82 -12.12 -4.51 -0.35
N ASN A 83 -12.27 -5.84 -0.27
CA ASN A 83 -11.62 -6.65 0.75
C ASN A 83 -10.11 -6.72 0.52
N LEU A 84 -9.35 -6.44 1.57
CA LEU A 84 -7.90 -6.56 1.54
C LEU A 84 -7.50 -8.04 1.52
N LYS A 85 -6.47 -8.37 0.74
CA LYS A 85 -5.81 -9.67 0.80
C LYS A 85 -4.76 -9.67 1.91
N GLN A 86 -4.34 -10.85 2.35
CA GLN A 86 -3.31 -11.01 3.39
C GLN A 86 -2.04 -10.20 3.10
N GLN A 87 -1.60 -10.15 1.83
CA GLN A 87 -0.45 -9.35 1.42
C GLN A 87 -0.60 -7.85 1.73
N HIS A 88 -1.81 -7.29 1.57
CA HIS A 88 -2.07 -5.89 1.93
C HIS A 88 -1.97 -5.70 3.45
N LEU A 89 -2.53 -6.62 4.23
CA LEU A 89 -2.53 -6.57 5.69
C LEU A 89 -1.11 -6.68 6.25
N ASP A 90 -0.31 -7.59 5.70
CA ASP A 90 1.10 -7.79 6.07
C ASP A 90 1.92 -6.54 5.78
N LEU A 91 1.76 -5.95 4.59
CA LEU A 91 2.44 -4.71 4.22
C LEU A 91 2.12 -3.58 5.20
N ILE A 92 0.84 -3.35 5.49
CA ILE A 92 0.39 -2.27 6.39
C ILE A 92 0.91 -2.51 7.82
N THR A 93 0.84 -3.75 8.28
CA THR A 93 1.35 -4.14 9.61
C THR A 93 2.85 -3.88 9.71
N LYS A 94 3.64 -4.20 8.67
CA LYS A 94 5.07 -3.91 8.64
C LYS A 94 5.33 -2.41 8.63
N ILE A 95 4.66 -1.63 7.78
CA ILE A 95 4.83 -0.17 7.69
C ILE A 95 4.63 0.50 9.06
N ARG A 96 3.59 0.09 9.79
CA ARG A 96 3.30 0.63 11.12
C ARG A 96 4.37 0.34 12.18
N ARG A 97 5.23 -0.66 11.94
CA ARG A 97 6.31 -1.08 12.85
C ARG A 97 7.66 -0.43 12.54
N ILE A 98 7.88 0.07 11.32
CA ILE A 98 9.17 0.67 10.89
C ILE A 98 9.51 1.92 11.73
N GLY A 99 8.51 2.70 12.16
CA GLY A 99 8.78 4.01 12.75
C GLY A 99 9.17 4.99 11.64
N ASP A 100 10.46 5.24 11.45
CA ASP A 100 10.98 6.17 10.45
C ASP A 100 11.89 5.43 9.44
N GLY A 101 11.73 5.71 8.15
CA GLY A 101 12.58 5.08 7.13
C GLY A 101 12.13 5.37 5.70
N VAL A 102 12.79 4.72 4.75
CA VAL A 102 12.42 4.72 3.34
C VAL A 102 12.08 3.29 2.91
N VAL A 103 10.94 3.10 2.27
CA VAL A 103 10.51 1.78 1.80
C VAL A 103 10.44 1.69 0.29
N ASN A 104 10.78 0.51 -0.21
CA ASN A 104 10.61 0.09 -1.59
C ASN A 104 9.72 -1.17 -1.60
N ILE A 105 8.74 -1.20 -2.49
CA ILE A 105 7.71 -2.25 -2.53
C ILE A 105 7.66 -2.83 -3.94
N GLU A 106 7.83 -4.14 -4.06
CA GLU A 106 7.57 -4.85 -5.32
C GLU A 106 6.11 -5.28 -5.40
N ILE A 107 5.51 -5.09 -6.58
CA ILE A 107 4.11 -5.32 -6.84
C ILE A 107 3.95 -6.28 -8.02
N GLN A 108 3.13 -7.30 -7.81
CA GLN A 108 2.69 -8.23 -8.86
C GLN A 108 1.19 -8.45 -8.74
N ASP A 109 0.48 -8.38 -9.86
CA ASP A 109 -0.98 -8.42 -9.88
C ASP A 109 -1.66 -7.37 -8.96
N GLY A 110 -1.03 -6.21 -8.79
CA GLY A 110 -1.51 -5.19 -7.87
C GLY A 110 -1.38 -5.56 -6.38
N LEU A 111 -0.77 -6.70 -6.07
CA LEU A 111 -0.47 -7.15 -4.71
C LEU A 111 0.99 -6.86 -4.38
N PRO A 112 1.28 -6.37 -3.16
CA PRO A 112 2.64 -6.29 -2.69
C PRO A 112 3.18 -7.70 -2.44
N ILE A 113 4.37 -7.98 -2.95
CA ILE A 113 5.02 -9.28 -2.80
C ILE A 113 6.36 -9.19 -2.07
N ASP A 114 6.97 -8.01 -2.06
CA ASP A 114 8.22 -7.75 -1.35
C ASP A 114 8.25 -6.33 -0.80
N LEU A 115 8.95 -6.16 0.33
CA LEU A 115 9.14 -4.90 1.03
C LEU A 115 10.59 -4.80 1.50
N VAL A 116 11.32 -3.83 0.96
CA VAL A 116 12.65 -3.45 1.41
C VAL A 116 12.55 -2.17 2.22
N VAL A 117 13.15 -2.17 3.41
CA VAL A 117 13.21 -1.02 4.30
C VAL A 117 14.65 -0.54 4.40
N GLU A 118 14.86 0.75 4.15
CA GLU A 118 16.12 1.47 4.35
C GLU A 118 15.98 2.33 5.62
N GLU A 119 16.79 2.02 6.62
CA GLU A 119 16.84 2.71 7.92
C GLU A 119 18.24 3.29 8.11
N GLU A 120 18.33 4.53 8.60
CA GLU A 120 19.61 5.07 9.03
C GLU A 120 19.95 4.45 10.40
N LEU A 121 20.88 3.51 10.41
CA LEU A 121 21.49 3.01 11.64
C LEU A 121 22.37 4.12 12.22
N GLY A 122 21.86 4.80 13.25
CA GLY A 122 22.66 5.71 14.06
C GLY A 122 23.69 4.93 14.88
N ILE A 123 24.91 4.83 14.35
CA ILE A 123 26.12 4.39 15.07
C ILE A 123 26.94 5.59 15.52
#